data_AF-A0A9W4QY15-F1
#
_entry.id   AF-A0A9W4QY15-F1
#
_cell.length_a   1.000
_cell.length_b   1.000
_cell.length_c   1.000
_cell.angle_alpha   90.00
_cell.angle_beta   90.00
_cell.angle_gamma   90.00
#
_symmetry.space_group_name_H-M   'P 1'
#
loop_
_entity.id
_entity.type
_entity.pdbx_description
1 polymer ?
#
loop_
_entity_poly.entity_id
_entity_poly.type
_entity_poly.pdbx_seq_one_letter_code
_entity_poly.pdbx_strand_id
1 'polypeptide(L)'
;MAAENVTDEHFKPGLACKPDQQNGTWIMQAHEWGKYVGKAEFKLESGQLSLLSYQLLPVNLYVDKKKDGSVKSVLSANYIKPDPELQTFLAAYQQKGAKQIEGKIGFVNDRLEGDRNKVRFEQTNLARVIIQAQMNTVGADFGIISGGGVRDSINAGDVSYKDILKVQPFKNRVAYIDFKGSDILTYLNVVTRFPPDSGAYMQYHNLAFELKGEQVTNVFIAGKPLDISKTYRMSINEYNASGGDSYPKITQMAGFVSTDETDSQALKRFFAEHSPVDAREFAPK
;
A
#
# COMPACT_ATOMS: atom_id res chain seq x y z
N MET A 1 -17.55 4.42 -18.49
CA MET A 1 -17.37 4.33 -19.95
C MET A 1 -17.75 5.66 -20.57
N ALA A 2 -16.86 6.22 -21.39
CA ALA A 2 -17.17 7.38 -22.22
C ALA A 2 -17.93 6.95 -23.51
N ALA A 3 -17.54 5.83 -24.14
CA ALA A 3 -18.18 5.22 -25.31
C ALA A 3 -17.79 3.73 -25.47
N GLU A 4 -18.36 3.02 -26.45
CA GLU A 4 -17.98 1.64 -26.81
C GLU A 4 -16.52 1.57 -27.29
N ASN A 5 -15.75 0.59 -26.81
CA ASN A 5 -14.32 0.44 -27.10
C ASN A 5 -13.45 1.66 -26.69
N VAL A 6 -13.93 2.50 -25.77
CA VAL A 6 -13.19 3.67 -25.27
C VAL A 6 -13.12 3.64 -23.75
N THR A 7 -11.90 3.43 -23.23
CA THR A 7 -11.61 3.44 -21.79
C THR A 7 -12.01 4.77 -21.17
N ASP A 8 -12.68 4.71 -20.03
CA ASP A 8 -12.99 5.88 -19.23
C ASP A 8 -11.85 6.16 -18.24
N GLU A 9 -10.87 6.92 -18.69
CA GLU A 9 -9.69 7.28 -17.87
C GLU A 9 -10.06 8.15 -16.64
N HIS A 10 -11.29 8.67 -16.58
CA HIS A 10 -11.77 9.52 -15.50
C HIS A 10 -12.67 8.76 -14.51
N PHE A 11 -12.85 7.45 -14.69
CA PHE A 11 -13.67 6.64 -13.79
C PHE A 11 -13.07 6.62 -12.37
N LYS A 12 -13.89 6.98 -11.38
CA LYS A 12 -13.55 6.89 -9.96
C LYS A 12 -14.46 5.88 -9.27
N PRO A 13 -13.94 5.06 -8.34
CA PRO A 13 -14.77 4.22 -7.49
C PRO A 13 -15.88 5.04 -6.82
N GLY A 14 -17.15 4.64 -7.03
CA GLY A 14 -18.34 5.34 -6.50
C GLY A 14 -19.13 6.15 -7.53
N LEU A 15 -18.65 6.33 -8.77
CA LEU A 15 -19.47 6.86 -9.87
C LEU A 15 -20.52 5.85 -10.34
N ALA A 16 -21.55 6.32 -11.05
CA ALA A 16 -22.60 5.47 -11.64
C ALA A 16 -21.95 4.33 -12.45
N CYS A 17 -22.18 3.09 -12.01
CA CYS A 17 -21.45 1.95 -12.51
C CYS A 17 -22.06 1.43 -13.81
N LYS A 18 -21.55 1.91 -14.96
CA LYS A 18 -21.77 1.28 -16.25
C LYS A 18 -20.56 0.36 -16.54
N PRO A 19 -20.75 -0.96 -16.67
CA PRO A 19 -19.65 -1.88 -16.95
C PRO A 19 -19.03 -1.56 -18.31
N ASP A 20 -17.76 -1.90 -18.49
CA ASP A 20 -17.04 -1.67 -19.73
C ASP A 20 -17.48 -2.67 -20.81
N GLN A 21 -17.36 -2.31 -22.09
CA GLN A 21 -17.66 -3.18 -23.21
C GLN A 21 -16.59 -3.03 -24.30
N GLN A 22 -15.86 -4.11 -24.53
CA GLN A 22 -14.75 -4.16 -25.49
C GLN A 22 -15.01 -5.32 -26.46
N ASN A 23 -15.06 -5.01 -27.75
CA ASN A 23 -15.31 -5.97 -28.84
C ASN A 23 -16.53 -6.88 -28.56
N GLY A 24 -17.66 -6.28 -28.20
CA GLY A 24 -18.90 -6.99 -27.85
C GLY A 24 -18.90 -7.72 -26.51
N THR A 25 -17.78 -7.72 -25.76
CA THR A 25 -17.64 -8.41 -24.48
C THR A 25 -17.78 -7.44 -23.31
N TRP A 26 -18.68 -7.73 -22.38
CA TRP A 26 -18.84 -6.94 -21.15
C TRP A 26 -17.74 -7.26 -20.13
N ILE A 27 -17.14 -6.22 -19.55
CA ILE A 27 -16.09 -6.30 -18.54
C ILE A 27 -16.57 -5.61 -17.26
N MET A 28 -16.51 -6.32 -16.14
CA MET A 28 -17.12 -5.89 -14.87
C MET A 28 -16.15 -6.12 -13.71
N GLN A 29 -16.20 -5.27 -12.69
CA GLN A 29 -15.43 -5.43 -11.45
C GLN A 29 -16.26 -4.99 -10.24
N ALA A 30 -16.27 -5.80 -9.18
CA ALA A 30 -16.97 -5.52 -7.92
C ALA A 30 -16.04 -4.92 -6.85
N HIS A 31 -15.11 -4.08 -7.27
CA HIS A 31 -14.14 -3.39 -6.41
C HIS A 31 -13.27 -4.37 -5.58
N GLU A 32 -13.36 -4.36 -4.25
CA GLU A 32 -12.48 -5.12 -3.34
C GLU A 32 -13.21 -5.53 -2.03
N TRP A 33 -12.61 -6.48 -1.29
CA TRP A 33 -12.95 -6.88 0.10
C TRP A 33 -14.40 -7.32 0.32
N GLY A 34 -15.12 -7.70 -0.72
CA GLY A 34 -16.55 -7.99 -0.61
C GLY A 34 -17.40 -6.76 -0.28
N LYS A 35 -16.88 -5.53 -0.48
CA LYS A 35 -17.64 -4.28 -0.29
C LYS A 35 -18.90 -4.24 -1.16
N TYR A 36 -18.84 -4.88 -2.32
CA TYR A 36 -19.96 -4.98 -3.25
C TYR A 36 -20.13 -6.40 -3.78
N VAL A 37 -21.37 -6.74 -4.10
CA VAL A 37 -21.71 -7.86 -4.98
C VAL A 37 -22.15 -7.27 -6.33
N GLY A 38 -21.45 -7.61 -7.40
CA GLY A 38 -21.85 -7.22 -8.75
C GLY A 38 -23.03 -8.07 -9.22
N LYS A 39 -24.13 -7.43 -9.63
CA LYS A 39 -25.32 -8.09 -10.19
C LYS A 39 -25.50 -7.64 -11.64
N ALA A 40 -25.30 -8.57 -12.58
CA ALA A 40 -25.56 -8.39 -13.99
C ALA A 40 -26.79 -9.23 -14.39
N GLU A 41 -27.77 -8.60 -15.03
CA GLU A 41 -28.95 -9.29 -15.55
C GLU A 41 -28.88 -9.30 -17.07
N PHE A 42 -28.93 -10.48 -17.66
CA PHE A 42 -28.86 -10.68 -19.10
C PHE A 42 -30.14 -11.29 -19.65
N LYS A 43 -30.43 -10.95 -20.91
CA LYS A 43 -31.43 -11.61 -21.74
C LYS A 43 -30.72 -12.43 -22.82
N LEU A 44 -31.10 -13.69 -22.98
CA LEU A 44 -30.64 -14.54 -24.08
C LEU A 44 -31.83 -14.85 -25.00
N GLU A 45 -31.80 -14.29 -26.21
CA GLU A 45 -32.83 -14.52 -27.23
C GLU A 45 -32.17 -14.78 -28.58
N SER A 46 -32.60 -15.84 -29.28
CA SER A 46 -32.09 -16.18 -30.61
C SER A 46 -30.55 -16.28 -30.70
N GLY A 47 -29.90 -16.73 -29.62
CA GLY A 47 -28.44 -16.81 -29.52
C GLY A 47 -27.73 -15.48 -29.23
N GLN A 48 -28.47 -14.37 -29.11
CA GLN A 48 -27.94 -13.05 -28.78
C GLN A 48 -28.09 -12.78 -27.27
N LEU A 49 -26.98 -12.47 -26.62
CA LEU A 49 -26.92 -12.08 -25.22
C LEU A 49 -26.94 -10.55 -25.08
N SER A 50 -27.92 -9.99 -24.37
CA SER A 50 -28.07 -8.55 -24.14
C SER A 50 -28.04 -8.24 -22.65
N LEU A 51 -27.20 -7.29 -22.22
CA LEU A 51 -27.16 -6.82 -20.84
C LEU A 51 -28.39 -5.93 -20.58
N LEU A 52 -29.27 -6.36 -19.66
CA LEU A 52 -30.45 -5.60 -19.25
C LEU A 52 -30.11 -4.59 -18.15
N SER A 53 -29.32 -5.01 -17.16
CA SER A 53 -28.96 -4.18 -16.02
C SER A 53 -27.63 -4.62 -15.42
N TYR A 54 -26.90 -3.66 -14.82
CA TYR A 54 -25.75 -3.94 -13.98
C TYR A 54 -25.77 -3.04 -12.75
N GLN A 55 -25.53 -3.61 -11.57
CA GLN A 55 -25.50 -2.87 -10.31
C GLN A 55 -24.39 -3.41 -9.40
N LEU A 56 -23.81 -2.51 -8.60
CA LEU A 56 -22.97 -2.89 -7.45
C LEU A 56 -23.80 -2.79 -6.17
N LEU A 57 -24.10 -3.94 -5.57
CA LEU A 57 -24.89 -4.03 -4.35
C LEU A 57 -23.96 -3.89 -3.14
N PRO A 58 -24.00 -2.78 -2.36
CA PRO A 58 -23.10 -2.59 -1.23
C PRO A 58 -23.43 -3.57 -0.09
N VAL A 59 -22.40 -4.17 0.49
CA VAL A 59 -22.53 -5.10 1.62
C VAL A 59 -22.22 -4.36 2.92
N ASN A 60 -23.27 -3.86 3.59
CA ASN A 60 -23.16 -3.12 4.86
C ASN A 60 -22.09 -2.01 4.85
N LEU A 61 -21.93 -1.33 3.71
CA LEU A 61 -20.94 -0.26 3.55
C LEU A 61 -21.40 1.01 4.25
N TYR A 62 -20.52 1.65 5.01
CA TYR A 62 -20.76 2.97 5.60
C TYR A 62 -20.19 4.06 4.72
N VAL A 63 -20.91 5.17 4.61
CA VAL A 63 -20.50 6.38 3.89
C VAL A 63 -20.66 7.58 4.80
N ASP A 64 -19.68 8.47 4.73
CA ASP A 64 -19.67 9.71 5.49
C ASP A 64 -20.59 10.73 4.82
N LYS A 65 -21.67 11.11 5.51
CA LYS A 65 -22.53 12.21 5.08
C LYS A 65 -22.17 13.46 5.87
N LYS A 66 -21.78 14.51 5.14
CA LYS A 66 -21.65 15.85 5.70
C LYS A 66 -23.03 16.47 5.85
N LYS A 67 -23.39 16.84 7.07
CA LYS A 67 -24.60 17.62 7.37
C LYS A 67 -24.24 18.65 8.43
N ASP A 68 -24.52 19.92 8.13
CA ASP A 68 -24.37 21.05 9.06
C ASP A 68 -22.96 21.16 9.68
N GLY A 69 -21.91 20.99 8.86
CA GLY A 69 -20.51 21.05 9.31
C GLY A 69 -20.01 19.80 10.05
N SER A 70 -20.89 18.84 10.36
CA SER A 70 -20.53 17.56 10.99
C SER A 70 -20.46 16.42 9.96
N VAL A 71 -19.54 15.48 10.17
CA VAL A 71 -19.45 14.23 9.40
C VAL A 71 -20.11 13.13 10.21
N LYS A 72 -21.14 12.49 9.64
CA LYS A 72 -21.78 11.31 10.24
C LYS A 72 -21.69 10.13 9.29
N SER A 73 -21.10 9.04 9.77
CA SER A 73 -21.06 7.77 9.03
C SER A 73 -22.42 7.09 9.10
N VAL A 74 -23.01 6.76 7.94
CA VAL A 74 -24.31 6.08 7.83
C VAL A 74 -24.22 4.95 6.82
N LEU A 75 -25.06 3.93 6.95
CA LEU A 75 -25.16 2.86 5.95
C LEU A 75 -25.53 3.43 4.57
N SER A 76 -24.87 2.96 3.53
CA SER A 76 -25.13 3.34 2.15
C SER A 76 -26.39 2.69 1.56
N ALA A 77 -26.84 1.58 2.16
CA ALA A 77 -28.05 0.84 1.79
C ALA A 77 -28.69 0.20 3.02
N ASN A 78 -29.77 -0.56 2.82
CA ASN A 78 -30.42 -1.32 3.88
C ASN A 78 -29.43 -2.31 4.51
N TYR A 79 -29.52 -2.46 5.83
CA TYR A 79 -28.71 -3.44 6.54
C TYR A 79 -29.02 -4.86 6.09
N ILE A 80 -27.97 -5.58 5.70
CA ILE A 80 -28.02 -7.00 5.35
C ILE A 80 -27.66 -7.79 6.60
N LYS A 81 -28.64 -8.52 7.14
CA LYS A 81 -28.41 -9.37 8.30
C LYS A 81 -27.40 -10.49 7.95
N PRO A 82 -26.33 -10.67 8.75
CA PRO A 82 -25.42 -11.79 8.57
C PRO A 82 -26.15 -13.12 8.64
N ASP A 83 -25.78 -14.05 7.75
CA ASP A 83 -26.28 -15.41 7.80
C ASP A 83 -25.77 -16.11 9.08
N PRO A 84 -26.65 -16.69 9.91
CA PRO A 84 -26.27 -17.24 11.21
C PRO A 84 -25.40 -18.50 11.11
N GLU A 85 -25.57 -19.32 10.06
CA GLU A 85 -24.78 -20.53 9.85
C GLU A 85 -23.35 -20.14 9.45
N LEU A 86 -23.21 -19.22 8.49
CA LEU A 86 -21.92 -18.69 8.08
C LEU A 86 -21.21 -17.94 9.22
N GLN A 87 -21.95 -17.15 10.00
CA GLN A 87 -21.39 -16.46 11.17
C GLN A 87 -20.83 -17.46 12.19
N THR A 88 -21.57 -18.53 12.48
CA THR A 88 -21.15 -19.59 13.40
C THR A 88 -19.93 -20.33 12.87
N PHE A 89 -19.93 -20.68 11.58
CA PHE A 89 -18.79 -21.31 10.92
C PHE A 89 -17.52 -20.44 11.00
N LEU A 90 -17.63 -19.15 10.66
CA LEU A 90 -16.50 -18.22 10.68
C LEU A 90 -16.02 -17.87 12.09
N ALA A 91 -16.87 -17.95 13.11
CA ALA A 91 -16.52 -17.61 14.49
C ALA A 91 -15.34 -18.46 15.03
N ALA A 92 -15.29 -19.75 14.68
CA ALA A 92 -14.19 -20.62 15.09
C ALA A 92 -12.84 -20.17 14.49
N TYR A 93 -12.82 -19.80 13.21
CA TYR A 93 -11.63 -19.27 12.54
C TYR A 93 -11.24 -17.91 13.08
N GLN A 94 -12.22 -17.03 13.34
CA GLN A 94 -11.99 -15.72 13.95
C GLN A 94 -11.30 -15.86 15.31
N GLN A 95 -11.77 -16.77 16.18
CA GLN A 95 -11.16 -17.01 17.48
C GLN A 95 -9.75 -17.59 17.36
N LYS A 96 -9.56 -18.58 16.48
CA LYS A 96 -8.23 -19.19 16.25
C LYS A 96 -7.23 -18.16 15.72
N GLY A 97 -7.63 -17.35 14.75
CA GLY A 97 -6.81 -16.28 14.18
C GLY A 97 -6.49 -15.20 15.21
N ALA A 98 -7.48 -14.75 15.99
CA ALA A 98 -7.29 -13.76 17.04
C ALA A 98 -6.22 -14.19 18.05
N LYS A 99 -6.25 -15.45 18.53
CA LYS A 99 -5.24 -15.99 19.46
C LYS A 99 -3.83 -16.01 18.88
N GLN A 100 -3.66 -16.17 17.56
CA GLN A 100 -2.34 -16.23 16.91
C GLN A 100 -1.68 -14.85 16.76
N ILE A 101 -2.48 -13.79 16.79
CA ILE A 101 -2.04 -12.41 16.60
C ILE A 101 -2.27 -11.53 17.84
N GLU A 102 -2.67 -12.19 18.94
CA GLU A 102 -2.84 -11.59 20.26
C GLU A 102 -1.49 -11.31 20.90
N GLY A 103 -1.47 -10.30 21.78
CA GLY A 103 -0.29 -9.93 22.55
C GLY A 103 0.39 -8.66 22.07
N LYS A 104 0.90 -7.93 23.05
CA LYS A 104 1.72 -6.73 22.86
C LYS A 104 3.09 -7.14 22.33
N ILE A 105 3.48 -6.54 21.20
CA ILE A 105 4.82 -6.70 20.64
C ILE A 105 5.73 -5.50 20.95
N GLY A 106 5.14 -4.35 21.28
CA GLY A 106 5.87 -3.12 21.55
C GLY A 106 4.93 -1.97 21.90
N PHE A 107 5.47 -0.77 21.92
CA PHE A 107 4.75 0.47 22.22
C PHE A 107 5.25 1.59 21.32
N VAL A 108 4.37 2.52 20.93
CA VAL A 108 4.74 3.76 20.23
C VAL A 108 4.11 4.96 20.94
N ASN A 109 4.89 6.02 21.11
CA ASN A 109 4.47 7.19 21.90
C ASN A 109 3.51 8.16 21.17
N ASP A 110 3.40 8.08 19.85
CA ASP A 110 2.50 8.88 19.04
C ASP A 110 2.04 8.08 17.80
N ARG A 111 1.06 8.60 17.05
CA ARG A 111 0.51 7.95 15.87
C ARG A 111 1.56 7.85 14.75
N LEU A 112 1.66 6.66 14.16
CA LEU A 112 2.36 6.41 12.91
C LEU A 112 1.35 6.47 11.76
N GLU A 113 1.49 7.49 10.93
CA GLU A 113 0.60 7.83 9.82
C GLU A 113 0.78 6.87 8.64
N GLY A 114 -0.25 6.09 8.35
CA GLY A 114 -0.31 5.13 7.25
C GLY A 114 -1.51 5.31 6.34
N ASP A 115 -2.29 6.39 6.50
CA ASP A 115 -3.50 6.60 5.74
C ASP A 115 -3.21 6.80 4.25
N ARG A 116 -4.06 6.23 3.40
CA ARG A 116 -3.89 6.24 1.94
C ARG A 116 -3.74 7.64 1.35
N ASN A 117 -4.49 8.61 1.87
CA ASN A 117 -4.45 10.02 1.44
C ASN A 117 -3.21 10.78 1.95
N LYS A 118 -2.31 10.09 2.66
CA LYS A 118 -1.06 10.62 3.20
C LYS A 118 0.13 9.91 2.56
N VAL A 119 0.22 8.59 2.71
CA VAL A 119 1.36 7.78 2.23
C VAL A 119 1.55 7.79 0.71
N ARG A 120 0.55 8.25 -0.05
CA ARG A 120 0.61 8.40 -1.52
C ARG A 120 0.83 9.83 -2.00
N PHE A 121 1.06 10.77 -1.08
CA PHE A 121 1.12 12.21 -1.37
C PHE A 121 2.33 12.87 -0.73
N GLU A 122 2.63 12.49 0.50
CA GLU A 122 3.70 13.07 1.30
C GLU A 122 4.49 11.97 2.02
N GLN A 123 5.72 12.30 2.43
CA GLN A 123 6.50 11.40 3.28
C GLN A 123 5.79 11.21 4.62
N THR A 124 5.86 10.03 5.22
CA THR A 124 5.20 9.73 6.50
C THR A 124 6.15 9.07 7.48
N ASN A 125 5.86 9.22 8.79
CA ASN A 125 6.66 8.61 9.84
C ASN A 125 6.55 7.07 9.85
N LEU A 126 5.38 6.50 9.57
CA LEU A 126 5.22 5.05 9.48
C LEU A 126 6.07 4.45 8.37
N ALA A 127 6.10 5.08 7.19
CA ALA A 127 6.91 4.58 6.09
C ALA A 127 8.40 4.59 6.45
N ARG A 128 8.88 5.62 7.16
CA ARG A 128 10.26 5.67 7.66
C ARG A 128 10.56 4.57 8.69
N VAL A 129 9.62 4.26 9.59
CA VAL A 129 9.75 3.11 10.51
C VAL A 129 9.83 1.78 9.74
N ILE A 130 8.98 1.57 8.73
CA ILE A 130 9.00 0.37 7.88
C ILE A 130 10.33 0.24 7.17
N ILE A 131 10.80 1.33 6.54
CA ILE A 131 12.08 1.33 5.83
C ILE A 131 13.22 1.07 6.82
N GLN A 132 13.24 1.71 7.99
CA GLN A 132 14.27 1.44 9.01
C GLN A 132 14.27 -0.03 9.45
N ALA A 133 13.10 -0.64 9.64
CA ALA A 133 13.00 -2.07 9.94
C ALA A 133 13.62 -2.95 8.84
N GLN A 134 13.36 -2.62 7.57
CA GLN A 134 13.95 -3.30 6.42
C GLN A 134 15.47 -3.07 6.32
N MET A 135 15.93 -1.84 6.57
CA MET A 135 17.35 -1.49 6.59
C MET A 135 18.10 -2.29 7.67
N ASN A 136 17.52 -2.45 8.86
CA ASN A 136 18.09 -3.25 9.94
C ASN A 136 18.24 -4.72 9.54
N THR A 137 17.31 -5.28 8.76
CA THR A 137 17.38 -6.67 8.26
C THR A 137 18.59 -6.92 7.36
N VAL A 138 18.94 -5.95 6.52
CA VAL A 138 19.91 -6.15 5.43
C VAL A 138 21.18 -5.32 5.57
N GLY A 139 21.27 -4.51 6.63
CA GLY A 139 22.38 -3.56 6.85
C GLY A 139 22.45 -2.50 5.76
N ALA A 140 21.31 -1.92 5.37
CA ALA A 140 21.27 -0.91 4.30
C ALA A 140 21.67 0.49 4.78
N ASP A 141 22.20 1.30 3.86
CA ASP A 141 22.54 2.70 4.11
C ASP A 141 21.32 3.62 4.03
N PHE A 142 20.39 3.28 3.13
CA PHE A 142 19.11 3.95 2.93
C PHE A 142 18.08 2.95 2.39
N GLY A 143 16.83 3.38 2.26
CA GLY A 143 15.81 2.50 1.69
C GLY A 143 14.61 3.24 1.15
N ILE A 144 13.84 2.52 0.36
CA ILE A 144 12.62 3.01 -0.28
C ILE A 144 11.51 1.95 -0.23
N ILE A 145 10.26 2.43 -0.28
CA ILE A 145 9.08 1.60 -0.50
C ILE A 145 8.03 2.41 -1.27
N SER A 146 7.19 1.78 -2.07
CA SER A 146 6.03 2.49 -2.62
C SER A 146 5.00 2.79 -1.52
N GLY A 147 4.33 3.94 -1.61
CA GLY A 147 3.27 4.34 -0.66
C GLY A 147 2.10 3.36 -0.67
N GLY A 148 1.88 2.68 -1.79
CA GLY A 148 0.98 1.55 -1.93
C GLY A 148 1.36 0.34 -1.06
N GLY A 149 2.60 0.23 -0.61
CA GLY A 149 3.06 -0.77 0.34
C GLY A 149 2.66 -0.52 1.79
N VAL A 150 2.23 0.70 2.16
CA VAL A 150 1.79 1.04 3.53
C VAL A 150 0.26 1.03 3.59
N ARG A 151 -0.32 0.15 4.43
CA ARG A 151 -1.73 -0.26 4.27
C ARG A 151 -2.68 0.15 5.39
N ASP A 152 -2.18 0.52 6.55
CA ASP A 152 -2.95 1.00 7.70
C ASP A 152 -2.05 1.91 8.55
N SER A 153 -2.66 2.64 9.49
CA SER A 153 -1.97 3.43 10.50
C SER A 153 -1.75 2.62 11.79
N ILE A 154 -0.79 3.04 12.63
CA ILE A 154 -0.65 2.52 14.00
C ILE A 154 -0.91 3.67 14.97
N ASN A 155 -1.93 3.53 15.84
CA ASN A 155 -2.24 4.53 16.85
C ASN A 155 -1.21 4.50 17.99
N ALA A 156 -1.08 5.63 18.69
CA ALA A 156 -0.28 5.72 19.90
C ALA A 156 -0.72 4.66 20.93
N GLY A 157 0.23 4.07 21.65
CA GLY A 157 0.00 3.06 22.67
C GLY A 157 0.64 1.72 22.36
N ASP A 158 0.03 0.66 22.87
CA ASP A 158 0.47 -0.71 22.67
C ASP A 158 0.29 -1.12 21.20
N VAL A 159 1.34 -1.71 20.63
CA VAL A 159 1.33 -2.25 19.28
C VAL A 159 1.20 -3.77 19.38
N SER A 160 0.24 -4.34 18.65
CA SER A 160 0.03 -5.79 18.57
C SER A 160 0.53 -6.36 17.25
N TYR A 161 0.65 -7.69 17.15
CA TYR A 161 1.00 -8.31 15.86
C TYR A 161 -0.10 -8.12 14.80
N LYS A 162 -1.36 -7.98 15.23
CA LYS A 162 -2.48 -7.63 14.34
C LYS A 162 -2.26 -6.28 13.66
N ASP A 163 -1.74 -5.28 14.38
CA ASP A 163 -1.49 -3.96 13.81
C ASP A 163 -0.41 -4.03 12.74
N ILE A 164 0.68 -4.77 12.99
CA ILE A 164 1.75 -5.02 12.01
C ILE A 164 1.21 -5.69 10.75
N LEU A 165 0.39 -6.73 10.90
CA LEU A 165 -0.17 -7.46 9.77
C LEU A 165 -1.17 -6.64 8.96
N LYS A 166 -1.86 -5.68 9.59
CA LYS A 166 -2.69 -4.71 8.86
C LYS A 166 -1.85 -3.74 8.04
N VAL A 167 -0.72 -3.29 8.59
CA VAL A 167 0.21 -2.36 7.91
C VAL A 167 0.96 -3.04 6.77
N GLN A 168 1.43 -4.29 6.94
CA GLN A 168 2.16 -5.10 5.95
C GLN A 168 1.44 -6.44 5.68
N PRO A 169 0.29 -6.45 4.97
CA PRO A 169 -0.55 -7.63 4.81
C PRO A 169 -0.10 -8.58 3.68
N PHE A 170 0.81 -8.12 2.81
CA PHE A 170 1.12 -8.81 1.55
C PHE A 170 2.27 -9.80 1.66
N LYS A 171 2.97 -9.84 2.80
CA LYS A 171 4.10 -10.73 3.05
C LYS A 171 5.20 -10.62 1.98
N ASN A 172 5.50 -9.41 1.52
CA ASN A 172 6.62 -9.23 0.61
C ASN A 172 7.92 -9.56 1.34
N ARG A 173 8.89 -10.16 0.65
CA ARG A 173 10.23 -10.32 1.20
C ARG A 173 10.97 -8.99 1.25
N VAL A 174 11.75 -8.82 2.31
CA VAL A 174 12.75 -7.76 2.39
C VAL A 174 13.89 -8.14 1.45
N ALA A 175 14.31 -7.19 0.63
CA ALA A 175 15.39 -7.33 -0.32
C ALA A 175 16.34 -6.13 -0.22
N TYR A 176 17.49 -6.25 -0.86
CA TYR A 176 18.41 -5.14 -1.04
C TYR A 176 19.11 -5.19 -2.39
N ILE A 177 19.70 -4.08 -2.76
CA ILE A 177 20.67 -4.00 -3.85
C ILE A 177 21.86 -3.14 -3.44
N ASP A 178 23.06 -3.61 -3.77
CA ASP A 178 24.30 -2.83 -3.66
C ASP A 178 24.50 -2.04 -4.97
N PHE A 179 24.28 -0.73 -4.93
CA PHE A 179 24.39 0.16 -6.08
C PHE A 179 25.66 1.02 -6.03
N LYS A 180 26.29 1.26 -7.19
CA LYS A 180 27.20 2.40 -7.32
C LYS A 180 26.41 3.71 -7.21
N GLY A 181 27.04 4.76 -6.70
CA GLY A 181 26.41 6.08 -6.59
C GLY A 181 25.85 6.60 -7.94
N SER A 182 26.50 6.29 -9.06
CA SER A 182 25.98 6.56 -10.41
C SER A 182 24.63 5.92 -10.70
N ASP A 183 24.44 4.70 -10.24
CA ASP A 183 23.25 3.90 -10.51
C ASP A 183 22.10 4.37 -9.61
N ILE A 184 22.42 4.79 -8.37
CA ILE A 184 21.46 5.43 -7.45
C ILE A 184 20.87 6.68 -8.11
N LEU A 185 21.70 7.55 -8.68
CA LEU A 185 21.20 8.76 -9.34
C LEU A 185 20.28 8.42 -10.51
N THR A 186 20.64 7.41 -11.32
CA THR A 186 19.82 6.95 -12.44
C THR A 186 18.49 6.38 -11.95
N TYR A 187 18.51 5.57 -10.90
CA TYR A 187 17.32 4.96 -10.31
C TYR A 187 16.38 6.02 -9.73
N LEU A 188 16.91 6.95 -8.93
CA LEU A 188 16.16 8.04 -8.31
C LEU A 188 15.49 8.91 -9.36
N ASN A 189 16.18 9.25 -10.46
CA ASN A 189 15.59 10.03 -11.55
C ASN A 189 14.32 9.40 -12.15
N VAL A 190 14.12 8.08 -12.04
CA VAL A 190 12.87 7.42 -12.45
C VAL A 190 11.83 7.48 -11.33
N VAL A 191 12.18 6.97 -10.15
CA VAL A 191 11.18 6.75 -9.08
C VAL A 191 10.69 8.05 -8.44
N THR A 192 11.45 9.15 -8.52
CA THR A 192 10.99 10.47 -8.04
C THR A 192 9.97 11.13 -8.96
N ARG A 193 9.73 10.58 -10.16
CA ARG A 193 8.73 11.11 -11.11
C ARG A 193 7.33 10.56 -10.87
N PHE A 194 7.18 9.55 -10.02
CA PHE A 194 5.88 8.97 -9.74
C PHE A 194 4.97 10.02 -9.07
N PRO A 195 3.76 10.27 -9.63
CA PRO A 195 2.93 11.37 -9.18
C PRO A 195 2.33 11.09 -7.79
N PRO A 196 2.02 12.14 -7.01
CA PRO A 196 1.10 12.03 -5.89
C PRO A 196 -0.25 11.42 -6.30
N ASP A 197 -0.99 10.87 -5.34
CA ASP A 197 -2.21 10.06 -5.56
C ASP A 197 -1.95 8.69 -6.24
N SER A 198 -0.69 8.31 -6.45
CA SER A 198 -0.33 6.99 -6.97
C SER A 198 0.09 6.04 -5.85
N GLY A 199 -0.23 4.75 -6.00
CA GLY A 199 0.40 3.70 -5.19
C GLY A 199 1.93 3.70 -5.34
N ALA A 200 2.44 4.11 -6.50
CA ALA A 200 3.85 4.19 -6.81
C ALA A 200 4.59 5.33 -6.10
N TYR A 201 3.91 6.27 -5.44
CA TYR A 201 4.58 7.40 -4.76
C TYR A 201 5.69 6.90 -3.84
N MET A 202 6.92 7.37 -4.03
CA MET A 202 8.09 6.85 -3.32
C MET A 202 8.15 7.40 -1.89
N GLN A 203 8.11 6.50 -0.92
CA GLN A 203 8.53 6.76 0.46
C GLN A 203 10.01 6.42 0.61
N TYR A 204 10.77 7.20 1.38
CA TYR A 204 12.20 6.98 1.59
C TYR A 204 12.67 7.30 3.02
N HIS A 205 13.78 6.68 3.42
CA HIS A 205 14.46 6.94 4.69
C HIS A 205 15.99 6.96 4.51
N ASN A 206 16.70 7.75 5.34
CA ASN A 206 18.13 8.04 5.23
C ASN A 206 18.59 8.53 3.84
N LEU A 207 17.69 9.17 3.11
CA LEU A 207 17.93 9.75 1.80
C LEU A 207 17.39 11.19 1.80
N ALA A 208 18.13 12.12 1.20
CA ALA A 208 17.67 13.48 0.91
C ALA A 208 18.19 13.90 -0.48
N PHE A 209 17.42 14.72 -1.18
CA PHE A 209 17.77 15.21 -2.51
C PHE A 209 16.92 16.44 -2.87
N GLU A 210 17.34 17.15 -3.91
CA GLU A 210 16.58 18.22 -4.53
C GLU A 210 16.07 17.78 -5.91
N LEU A 211 14.97 18.38 -6.35
CA LEU A 211 14.45 18.21 -7.70
C LEU A 211 14.57 19.53 -8.47
N LYS A 212 15.36 19.52 -9.54
CA LYS A 212 15.44 20.62 -10.52
C LYS A 212 14.66 20.21 -11.77
N GLY A 213 13.36 20.48 -11.76
CA GLY A 213 12.43 19.90 -12.74
C GLY A 213 12.31 18.39 -12.49
N GLU A 214 12.56 17.58 -13.52
CA GLU A 214 12.55 16.11 -13.43
C GLU A 214 13.91 15.49 -13.09
N GLN A 215 14.90 16.32 -12.76
CA GLN A 215 16.26 15.87 -12.47
C GLN A 215 16.54 15.92 -10.97
N VAL A 216 17.02 14.79 -10.45
CA VAL A 216 17.51 14.65 -9.07
C VAL A 216 18.90 15.29 -8.96
N THR A 217 19.08 16.17 -7.97
CA THR A 217 20.34 16.86 -7.65
C THR A 217 20.58 16.87 -6.13
N ASN A 218 21.78 17.26 -5.68
CA ASN A 218 22.13 17.40 -4.25
C ASN A 218 21.72 16.19 -3.39
N VAL A 219 22.11 14.99 -3.83
CA VAL A 219 21.75 13.74 -3.12
C VAL A 219 22.63 13.55 -1.89
N PHE A 220 22.01 13.21 -0.77
CA PHE A 220 22.66 12.82 0.48
C PHE A 220 22.13 11.46 0.96
N ILE A 221 23.04 10.59 1.38
CA ILE A 221 22.74 9.32 2.04
C ILE A 221 23.28 9.39 3.46
N ALA A 222 22.41 9.15 4.45
CA ALA A 222 22.73 9.28 5.88
C ALA A 222 23.43 10.63 6.22
N GLY A 223 22.95 11.73 5.60
CA GLY A 223 23.47 13.08 5.80
C GLY A 223 24.81 13.39 5.12
N LYS A 224 25.39 12.47 4.37
CA LYS A 224 26.64 12.68 3.62
C LYS A 224 26.35 12.84 2.12
N PRO A 225 27.03 13.77 1.41
CA PRO A 225 26.87 13.90 -0.03
C PRO A 225 27.15 12.58 -0.74
N LEU A 226 26.34 12.27 -1.76
CA LEU A 226 26.52 11.09 -2.59
C LEU A 226 27.87 11.13 -3.31
N ASP A 227 28.72 10.15 -3.01
CA ASP A 227 29.92 9.86 -3.81
C ASP A 227 29.56 8.89 -4.93
N ILE A 228 29.69 9.36 -6.18
CA ILE A 228 29.32 8.62 -7.39
C ILE A 228 30.11 7.31 -7.57
N SER A 229 31.30 7.22 -6.97
CA SER A 229 32.22 6.10 -7.11
C SER A 229 32.02 5.02 -6.05
N LYS A 230 31.38 5.35 -4.93
CA LYS A 230 31.12 4.42 -3.83
C LYS A 230 29.92 3.52 -4.10
N THR A 231 29.92 2.38 -3.43
CA THR A 231 28.78 1.47 -3.39
C THR A 231 27.98 1.73 -2.13
N TYR A 232 26.66 1.74 -2.25
CA TYR A 232 25.71 1.87 -1.13
C TYR A 232 24.67 0.78 -1.24
N ARG A 233 24.21 0.30 -0.09
CA ARG A 233 23.13 -0.68 0.00
C ARG A 233 21.80 0.02 0.17
N MET A 234 20.86 -0.27 -0.72
CA MET A 234 19.48 0.19 -0.63
C MET A 234 18.56 -0.95 -0.20
N SER A 235 17.78 -0.78 0.87
CA SER A 235 16.68 -1.71 1.19
C SER A 235 15.44 -1.42 0.33
N ILE A 236 14.76 -2.48 -0.08
CA ILE A 236 13.54 -2.43 -0.88
C ILE A 236 12.74 -3.72 -0.66
N ASN A 237 11.44 -3.75 -0.93
CA ASN A 237 10.70 -5.01 -0.95
C ASN A 237 10.80 -5.71 -2.32
N GLU A 238 10.53 -7.01 -2.37
CA GLU A 238 10.59 -7.78 -3.62
C GLU A 238 9.57 -7.31 -4.68
N TYR A 239 8.43 -6.78 -4.26
CA TYR A 239 7.38 -6.29 -5.16
C TYR A 239 7.93 -5.14 -6.03
N ASN A 240 8.46 -4.09 -5.41
CA ASN A 240 9.05 -2.96 -6.13
C ASN A 240 10.31 -3.39 -6.88
N ALA A 241 11.16 -4.25 -6.28
CA ALA A 241 12.37 -4.74 -6.94
C ALA A 241 12.07 -5.52 -8.24
N SER A 242 10.96 -6.25 -8.28
CA SER A 242 10.54 -7.05 -9.44
C SER A 242 9.84 -6.24 -10.54
N GLY A 243 9.61 -4.93 -10.31
CA GLY A 243 8.98 -4.01 -11.24
C GLY A 243 7.55 -3.61 -10.89
N GLY A 244 7.06 -4.00 -9.71
CA GLY A 244 5.78 -3.56 -9.17
C GLY A 244 5.69 -2.04 -9.09
N ASP A 245 4.48 -1.50 -9.28
CA ASP A 245 4.22 -0.05 -9.38
C ASP A 245 5.09 0.68 -10.43
N SER A 246 5.54 -0.04 -11.47
CA SER A 246 6.43 0.50 -12.52
C SER A 246 7.82 0.94 -12.04
N TYR A 247 8.25 0.49 -10.86
CA TYR A 247 9.62 0.68 -10.40
C TYR A 247 10.60 0.00 -11.39
N PRO A 248 11.82 0.54 -11.59
CA PRO A 248 12.81 -0.14 -12.41
C PRO A 248 13.12 -1.53 -11.83
N LYS A 249 13.03 -2.56 -12.67
CA LYS A 249 13.29 -3.94 -12.28
C LYS A 249 14.79 -4.14 -12.02
N ILE A 250 15.13 -4.59 -10.83
CA ILE A 250 16.52 -4.76 -10.37
C ILE A 250 16.86 -6.21 -10.01
N THR A 251 15.89 -7.14 -10.05
CA THR A 251 16.09 -8.53 -9.62
C THR A 251 17.13 -9.32 -10.43
N GLN A 252 17.52 -8.82 -11.61
CA GLN A 252 18.53 -9.43 -12.47
C GLN A 252 19.87 -8.69 -12.42
N MET A 253 19.96 -7.59 -11.67
CA MET A 253 21.20 -6.82 -11.54
C MET A 253 22.17 -7.54 -10.60
N ALA A 254 23.46 -7.44 -10.92
CA ALA A 254 24.50 -7.84 -9.97
C ALA A 254 24.37 -7.02 -8.68
N GLY A 255 24.45 -7.69 -7.53
CA GLY A 255 24.32 -7.04 -6.21
C GLY A 255 22.90 -7.04 -5.63
N PHE A 256 21.88 -7.50 -6.37
CA PHE A 256 20.55 -7.72 -5.81
C PHE A 256 20.47 -9.01 -5.01
N VAL A 257 19.83 -8.96 -3.83
CA VAL A 257 19.55 -10.12 -2.99
C VAL A 257 18.15 -9.98 -2.37
N SER A 258 17.34 -11.02 -2.47
CA SER A 258 16.08 -11.16 -1.72
C SER A 258 16.30 -12.08 -0.53
N THR A 259 15.79 -11.69 0.65
CA THR A 259 15.95 -12.47 1.88
C THR A 259 14.78 -13.43 2.10
N ASP A 260 14.88 -14.28 3.13
CA ASP A 260 13.76 -15.11 3.61
C ASP A 260 12.81 -14.37 4.55
N GLU A 261 13.20 -13.20 5.02
CA GLU A 261 12.40 -12.44 5.96
C GLU A 261 11.35 -11.58 5.26
N THR A 262 10.12 -11.66 5.73
CA THR A 262 9.02 -10.82 5.24
C THR A 262 9.02 -9.44 5.87
N ASP A 263 8.45 -8.48 5.16
CA ASP A 263 8.17 -7.11 5.60
C ASP A 263 7.47 -7.06 6.98
N SER A 264 6.46 -7.89 7.20
CA SER A 264 5.75 -7.99 8.48
C SER A 264 6.61 -8.57 9.62
N GLN A 265 7.54 -9.48 9.31
CA GLN A 265 8.46 -10.03 10.31
C GLN A 265 9.53 -9.01 10.70
N ALA A 266 10.11 -8.32 9.71
CA ALA A 266 11.07 -7.25 9.95
C ALA A 266 10.46 -6.13 10.80
N LEU A 267 9.24 -5.69 10.47
CA LEU A 267 8.54 -4.65 11.24
C LEU A 267 8.19 -5.14 12.65
N LYS A 268 7.73 -6.39 12.82
CA LYS A 268 7.49 -6.98 14.14
C LYS A 268 8.77 -7.00 14.99
N ARG A 269 9.90 -7.44 14.41
CA ARG A 269 11.19 -7.46 15.12
C ARG A 269 11.61 -6.06 15.54
N PHE A 270 11.50 -5.08 14.64
CA PHE A 270 11.82 -3.69 14.93
C PHE A 270 11.10 -3.19 16.19
N PHE A 271 9.77 -3.38 16.28
CA PHE A 271 9.01 -3.00 17.47
C PHE A 271 9.40 -3.77 18.73
N ALA A 272 9.72 -5.06 18.61
CA ALA A 272 10.14 -5.86 19.75
C ALA A 272 11.50 -5.42 20.32
N GLU A 273 12.41 -4.97 19.46
CA GLU A 273 13.78 -4.56 19.84
C GLU A 273 13.90 -3.09 20.22
N HIS A 274 13.02 -2.22 19.69
CA HIS A 274 13.13 -0.76 19.84
C HIS A 274 11.94 -0.16 20.62
N SER A 275 11.20 -0.97 21.37
CA SER A 275 10.11 -0.46 22.23
C SER A 275 10.66 0.25 23.47
N PRO A 276 10.13 1.43 23.86
CA PRO A 276 9.12 2.20 23.15
C PRO A 276 9.70 2.94 21.93
N VAL A 277 9.00 2.88 20.79
CA VAL A 277 9.35 3.63 19.57
C VAL A 277 8.95 5.09 19.75
N ASP A 278 9.88 6.03 19.51
CA ASP A 278 9.58 7.46 19.46
C ASP A 278 9.21 7.87 18.03
N ALA A 279 7.91 8.05 17.77
CA ALA A 279 7.39 8.41 16.46
C ALA A 279 7.95 9.74 15.92
N ARG A 280 8.43 10.63 16.81
CA ARG A 280 8.99 11.94 16.43
C ARG A 280 10.36 11.82 15.77
N GLU A 281 11.13 10.79 16.10
CA GLU A 281 12.42 10.52 15.44
C GLU A 281 12.24 10.18 13.95
N PHE A 282 11.07 9.63 13.61
CA PHE A 282 10.71 9.25 12.26
C PHE A 282 9.89 10.32 11.53
N ALA A 283 9.61 11.47 12.15
CA ALA A 283 8.88 12.55 11.50
C ALA A 283 9.63 13.06 10.24
N PRO A 284 8.98 13.18 9.08
CA PRO A 284 9.48 13.93 7.93
C PRO A 284 9.93 15.33 8.34
N LYS A 285 11.08 15.77 7.81
CA LYS A 285 11.66 17.10 8.02
C LYS A 285 11.69 17.83 6.70
#